data_AF-A0A947XV89-F1
#
_entry.id   AF-A0A947XV89-F1
#
_cell.length_a   1.000
_cell.length_b   1.000
_cell.length_c   1.000
_cell.angle_alpha   90.00
_cell.angle_beta   90.00
_cell.angle_gamma   90.00
#
_symmetry.space_group_name_H-M   'P 1'
#
loop_
_entity.id
_entity.type
_entity.pdbx_description
1 polymer ?
#
loop_
_entity_poly.entity_id
_entity_poly.type
_entity_poly.pdbx_seq_one_letter_code
_entity_poly.pdbx_strand_id
1 'polypeptide(L)'
;MTELSADNGDLGMAVRVQIGTGAGRLPQQLVKVDSQDLTASNGNIHVAIEIPGECLSTVLDLFTEIIVTSGPSNASLITPSSPGDRLWQDRLRIRIEGVEPRFPIEVTDFQRLLGHIPAAESPWYLHWSPQDWSRDFHGAIRLFLNRNSEQLIERFEQQDGPTLQALLADIMSQVCERFVADHDDQGAIDAYESGTLGAQATAWLQQSWPGRDFGFTRSLLQNRPGEFRSAFLALAETREVT
;
A
#
# COMPACT_ATOMS: atom_id res chain seq x y z
N MET A 1 3.01 37.77 1.90
CA MET A 1 3.72 36.88 2.83
C MET A 1 2.95 36.98 4.14
N THR A 2 1.99 36.09 4.32
CA THR A 2 1.05 36.14 5.45
C THR A 2 1.57 35.16 6.48
N GLU A 3 2.21 35.67 7.53
CA GLU A 3 2.67 34.87 8.65
C GLU A 3 1.45 34.30 9.39
N LEU A 4 1.34 32.97 9.42
CA LEU A 4 0.43 32.25 10.30
C LEU A 4 1.08 32.17 11.68
N SER A 5 1.05 33.27 12.44
CA SER A 5 1.36 33.23 13.88
C SER A 5 0.06 33.05 14.65
N ALA A 6 -0.33 31.80 14.91
CA ALA A 6 -1.26 31.53 16.00
C ALA A 6 -0.42 31.60 17.29
N ASP A 7 -0.87 32.41 18.25
CA ASP A 7 -0.27 32.44 19.58
C ASP A 7 -0.38 31.03 20.17
N ASN A 8 0.75 30.31 20.27
CA ASN A 8 0.81 28.87 20.56
C ASN A 8 0.25 28.45 21.94
N GLY A 9 -0.25 29.40 22.73
CA GLY A 9 -0.64 29.19 24.12
C GLY A 9 -2.11 28.86 24.35
N ASP A 10 -3.00 29.02 23.36
CA ASP A 10 -4.46 29.05 23.63
C ASP A 10 -5.30 28.09 22.77
N LEU A 11 -4.68 27.36 21.83
CA LEU A 11 -5.34 26.31 21.07
C LEU A 11 -5.29 25.00 21.85
N GLY A 12 -6.44 24.55 22.36
CA GLY A 12 -6.58 23.23 22.94
C GLY A 12 -6.63 22.19 21.82
N MET A 13 -5.80 21.15 21.94
CA MET A 13 -5.77 20.04 21.00
C MET A 13 -5.80 18.72 21.75
N ALA A 14 -6.27 17.66 21.09
CA ALA A 14 -6.17 16.30 21.60
C ALA A 14 -5.78 15.34 20.48
N VAL A 15 -5.00 14.33 20.83
CA VAL A 15 -4.82 13.13 20.00
C VAL A 15 -5.97 12.19 20.30
N ARG A 16 -6.67 11.79 19.26
CA ARG A 16 -7.73 10.79 19.30
C ARG A 16 -7.26 9.56 18.54
N VAL A 17 -7.23 8.42 19.19
CA VAL A 17 -6.96 7.12 18.56
C VAL A 17 -8.25 6.32 18.54
N GLN A 18 -8.71 5.94 17.36
CA GLN A 18 -9.85 5.08 17.18
C GLN A 18 -9.41 3.75 16.62
N ILE A 19 -9.94 2.67 17.18
CA ILE A 19 -9.65 1.32 16.71
C ILE A 19 -10.95 0.69 16.27
N GLY A 20 -10.97 0.19 15.05
CA GLY A 20 -12.06 -0.60 14.52
C GLY A 20 -11.61 -1.95 14.00
N THR A 21 -12.56 -2.86 13.86
CA THR A 21 -12.32 -4.21 13.33
C THR A 21 -13.35 -4.55 12.25
N GLY A 22 -12.95 -5.41 11.31
CA GLY A 22 -13.87 -5.96 10.30
C GLY A 22 -13.20 -6.32 8.98
N ALA A 23 -13.83 -7.20 8.20
CA ALA A 23 -13.28 -7.71 6.94
C ALA A 23 -13.49 -6.77 5.72
N GLY A 24 -14.24 -5.67 5.86
CA GLY A 24 -14.57 -4.73 4.77
C GLY A 24 -13.57 -3.58 4.62
N ARG A 25 -13.82 -2.60 3.74
CA ARG A 25 -12.94 -1.42 3.53
C ARG A 25 -13.01 -0.38 4.66
N LEU A 26 -14.09 -0.42 5.43
CA LEU A 26 -14.32 0.36 6.64
C LEU A 26 -14.44 -0.61 7.82
N PRO A 27 -14.02 -0.19 9.03
CA PRO A 27 -14.27 -0.98 10.21
C PRO A 27 -15.78 -1.21 10.35
N GLN A 28 -16.17 -2.47 10.48
CA GLN A 28 -17.57 -2.83 10.69
C GLN A 28 -18.01 -2.44 12.12
N GLN A 29 -17.03 -2.42 13.04
CA GLN A 29 -17.24 -2.07 14.42
C GLN A 29 -16.10 -1.18 14.90
N LEU A 30 -16.45 -0.05 15.53
CA LEU A 30 -15.49 0.73 16.31
C LEU A 30 -15.38 0.06 17.69
N VAL A 31 -14.21 -0.49 17.98
CA VAL A 31 -13.96 -1.26 19.21
C VAL A 31 -13.54 -0.34 20.35
N LYS A 32 -12.75 0.70 20.06
CA LYS A 32 -12.24 1.61 21.09
C LYS A 32 -11.96 3.00 20.54
N VAL A 33 -12.13 4.00 21.40
CA VAL A 33 -11.68 5.37 21.17
C VAL A 33 -10.95 5.81 22.42
N ASP A 34 -9.71 6.23 22.28
CA ASP A 34 -8.94 6.91 23.32
C ASP A 34 -8.69 8.36 22.89
N SER A 35 -8.64 9.27 23.85
CA SER A 35 -8.38 10.69 23.60
C SER A 35 -7.52 11.26 24.70
N GLN A 36 -6.43 11.93 24.32
CA GLN A 36 -5.48 12.54 25.25
C GLN A 36 -5.17 13.97 24.81
N ASP A 37 -5.23 14.92 25.75
CA ASP A 37 -4.94 16.31 25.46
C ASP A 37 -3.46 16.52 25.13
N LEU A 38 -3.21 17.29 24.07
CA LEU A 38 -1.89 17.75 23.67
C LEU A 38 -1.55 19.03 24.44
N THR A 39 -0.41 19.01 25.11
CA THR A 39 0.20 20.21 25.69
C THR A 39 1.57 20.45 25.05
N ALA A 40 1.98 21.71 24.91
CA ALA A 40 3.23 22.09 24.24
C ALA A 40 4.50 21.47 24.89
N SER A 41 4.40 20.94 26.11
CA SER A 41 5.46 20.23 26.82
C SER A 41 5.60 18.75 26.47
N ASN A 42 4.62 18.14 25.79
CA ASN A 42 4.60 16.70 25.51
C ASN A 42 5.06 16.44 24.07
N GLY A 43 6.38 16.39 23.85
CA GLY A 43 6.94 16.09 22.53
C GLY A 43 6.71 14.65 22.05
N ASN A 44 6.26 13.75 22.92
CA ASN A 44 5.97 12.36 22.57
C ASN A 44 4.81 11.83 23.43
N ILE A 45 3.80 11.21 22.81
CA ILE A 45 2.63 10.67 23.49
C ILE A 45 2.54 9.18 23.22
N HIS A 46 2.54 8.41 24.30
CA HIS A 46 2.37 6.97 24.24
C HIS A 46 0.91 6.62 24.52
N VAL A 47 0.24 6.09 23.49
CA VAL A 47 -1.12 5.58 23.59
C VAL A 47 -1.04 4.05 23.66
N ALA A 48 -1.47 3.49 24.78
CA ALA A 48 -1.53 2.04 25.00
C ALA A 48 -3.00 1.61 25.09
N ILE A 49 -3.47 0.85 24.10
CA ILE A 49 -4.86 0.42 24.03
C ILE A 49 -4.91 -1.09 24.05
N GLU A 50 -5.44 -1.65 25.14
CA GLU A 50 -5.78 -3.06 25.21
C GLU A 50 -7.12 -3.31 24.50
N ILE A 51 -7.13 -4.33 23.64
CA ILE A 51 -8.28 -4.75 22.85
C ILE A 51 -8.64 -6.17 23.26
N PRO A 52 -9.88 -6.43 23.73
CA PRO A 52 -10.31 -7.78 24.05
C PRO A 52 -10.24 -8.69 22.81
N GLY A 53 -9.75 -9.91 22.97
CA GLY A 53 -9.56 -10.86 21.87
C GLY A 53 -10.85 -11.17 21.13
N GLU A 54 -11.99 -11.17 21.83
CA GLU A 54 -13.32 -11.38 21.27
C GLU A 54 -13.80 -10.26 20.32
N CYS A 55 -13.18 -9.08 20.39
CA CYS A 55 -13.46 -7.96 19.49
C CYS A 55 -12.55 -7.94 18.26
N LEU A 56 -11.52 -8.79 18.25
CA LEU A 56 -10.59 -8.89 17.12
C LEU A 56 -11.27 -9.63 15.97
N SER A 57 -11.07 -9.10 14.77
CA SER A 57 -11.48 -9.72 13.52
C SER A 57 -10.24 -9.97 12.67
N THR A 58 -10.43 -10.31 11.39
CA THR A 58 -9.31 -10.54 10.46
C THR A 58 -8.44 -9.31 10.31
N VAL A 59 -9.03 -8.11 10.31
CA VAL A 59 -8.33 -6.82 10.16
C VAL A 59 -8.68 -5.88 11.32
N LEU A 60 -7.65 -5.15 11.76
CA LEU A 60 -7.65 -4.04 12.69
C LEU A 60 -7.36 -2.76 11.92
N ASP A 61 -8.25 -1.77 12.02
CA ASP A 61 -8.07 -0.44 11.48
C ASP A 61 -7.81 0.54 12.63
N LEU A 62 -6.64 1.16 12.65
CA LEU A 62 -6.22 2.19 13.60
C LEU A 62 -6.33 3.55 12.92
N PHE A 63 -7.10 4.46 13.50
CA PHE A 63 -7.21 5.85 13.05
C PHE A 63 -6.62 6.74 14.12
N THR A 64 -5.63 7.54 13.77
CA THR A 64 -5.02 8.52 14.67
C THR A 64 -5.35 9.90 14.14
N GLU A 65 -5.93 10.76 14.97
CA GLU A 65 -6.36 12.10 14.58
C GLU A 65 -5.86 13.12 15.61
N ILE A 66 -5.44 14.30 15.15
CA ILE A 66 -5.28 15.46 16.04
C ILE A 66 -6.49 16.36 15.82
N ILE A 67 -7.23 16.63 16.89
CA ILE A 67 -8.44 17.45 16.85
C ILE A 67 -8.31 18.68 17.74
N VAL A 68 -9.01 19.75 17.40
CA VAL A 68 -9.18 20.93 18.27
C VAL A 68 -10.15 20.58 19.40
N THR A 69 -9.78 20.85 20.64
CA THR A 69 -10.66 20.74 21.82
C THR A 69 -11.19 22.09 22.26
N SER A 70 -10.39 23.14 22.13
CA SER A 70 -10.81 24.53 22.32
C SER A 70 -10.13 25.45 21.31
N GLY A 71 -10.91 26.27 20.62
CA GLY A 71 -10.39 27.28 19.71
C GLY A 71 -9.64 28.40 20.47
N PRO A 72 -8.70 29.09 19.80
CA PRO A 72 -7.96 30.18 20.42
C PRO A 72 -8.87 31.40 20.58
N SER A 73 -8.61 32.22 21.62
CA SER A 73 -9.39 33.43 21.92
C SER A 73 -9.45 34.44 20.76
N ASN A 74 -8.45 34.43 19.86
CA ASN A 74 -8.38 35.26 18.66
C ASN A 74 -8.30 34.39 17.39
N ALA A 75 -9.36 33.65 17.09
CA ALA A 75 -9.47 32.89 15.85
C ALA A 75 -9.66 33.81 14.62
N SER A 76 -8.88 33.58 13.56
CA SER A 76 -9.12 34.17 12.24
C SER A 76 -10.12 33.32 11.45
N LEU A 77 -10.63 33.83 10.32
CA LEU A 77 -11.59 33.10 9.47
C LEU A 77 -11.06 31.76 8.93
N ILE A 78 -9.74 31.58 8.92
CA ILE A 78 -9.04 30.38 8.44
C ILE A 78 -8.40 29.57 9.58
N THR A 79 -8.63 29.96 10.84
CA THR A 79 -8.10 29.26 12.00
C THR A 79 -9.09 28.16 12.41
N PRO A 80 -8.65 26.90 12.51
CA PRO A 80 -9.45 25.84 13.12
C PRO A 80 -9.83 26.24 14.55
N SER A 81 -11.12 26.38 14.82
CA SER A 81 -11.61 26.96 16.08
C SER A 81 -12.78 26.19 16.68
N SER A 82 -13.38 25.27 15.92
CA SER A 82 -14.51 24.47 16.39
C SER A 82 -13.99 23.22 17.09
N PRO A 83 -14.51 22.87 18.28
CA PRO A 83 -14.22 21.59 18.89
C PRO A 83 -14.56 20.44 17.93
N GLY A 84 -13.57 19.58 17.68
CA GLY A 84 -13.64 18.48 16.71
C GLY A 84 -13.05 18.77 15.34
N ASP A 85 -12.64 20.02 15.05
CA ASP A 85 -11.90 20.33 13.81
C ASP A 85 -10.63 19.48 13.74
N ARG A 86 -10.44 18.80 12.60
CA ARG A 86 -9.35 17.85 12.40
C ARG A 86 -8.14 18.56 11.79
N LEU A 87 -7.03 18.57 12.53
CA LEU A 87 -5.77 19.18 12.12
C LEU A 87 -4.89 18.19 11.34
N TRP A 88 -4.96 16.92 11.70
CA TRP A 88 -4.17 15.85 11.09
C TRP A 88 -4.87 14.50 11.26
N GLN A 89 -4.60 13.58 10.35
CA GLN A 89 -5.03 12.20 10.45
C GLN A 89 -4.01 11.24 9.87
N ASP A 90 -3.99 10.04 10.40
CA ASP A 90 -3.30 8.88 9.85
C ASP A 90 -4.15 7.63 10.05
N ARG A 91 -3.96 6.66 9.16
CA ARG A 91 -4.66 5.39 9.20
C ARG A 91 -3.67 4.25 9.00
N LEU A 92 -3.65 3.33 9.96
CA LEU A 92 -2.87 2.10 9.91
C LEU A 92 -3.82 0.90 9.91
N ARG A 93 -3.63 -0.01 8.96
CA ARG A 93 -4.44 -1.22 8.79
C ARG A 93 -3.58 -2.46 9.02
N ILE A 94 -3.97 -3.29 9.99
CA ILE A 94 -3.18 -4.44 10.47
C ILE A 94 -4.04 -5.71 10.37
N ARG A 95 -3.58 -6.76 9.70
CA ARG A 95 -4.29 -8.04 9.59
C ARG A 95 -3.81 -9.00 10.69
N ILE A 96 -4.73 -9.49 11.54
CA ILE A 96 -4.42 -10.25 12.77
C ILE A 96 -4.26 -11.75 12.51
N GLU A 97 -5.08 -12.31 11.62
CA GLU A 97 -5.00 -13.73 11.24
C GLU A 97 -4.79 -13.93 9.74
N GLY A 98 -3.94 -14.89 9.42
CA GLY A 98 -3.69 -15.39 8.08
C GLY A 98 -2.26 -15.14 7.63
N VAL A 99 -1.60 -16.23 7.19
CA VAL A 99 -0.47 -16.21 6.25
C VAL A 99 -0.61 -15.00 5.35
N GLU A 100 0.47 -14.22 5.23
CA GLU A 100 0.64 -13.12 4.27
C GLU A 100 -0.26 -13.35 3.05
N PRO A 101 -1.15 -12.42 2.67
CA PRO A 101 -2.25 -12.74 1.78
C PRO A 101 -1.65 -13.39 0.54
N ARG A 102 -1.92 -14.68 0.37
CA ARG A 102 -1.27 -15.45 -0.69
C ARG A 102 -1.57 -14.70 -1.98
N PHE A 103 -0.54 -14.49 -2.79
CA PHE A 103 -0.71 -13.82 -4.07
C PHE A 103 -1.92 -14.45 -4.78
N PRO A 104 -2.90 -13.66 -5.24
CA PRO A 104 -4.15 -14.19 -5.80
C PRO A 104 -3.86 -14.90 -7.13
N ILE A 105 -3.80 -16.25 -7.09
CA ILE A 105 -3.46 -17.10 -8.23
C ILE A 105 -4.64 -18.03 -8.55
N GLU A 106 -4.95 -18.19 -9.83
CA GLU A 106 -6.04 -19.05 -10.29
C GLU A 106 -5.67 -19.82 -11.57
N VAL A 107 -5.95 -21.12 -11.61
CA VAL A 107 -5.78 -21.95 -12.82
C VAL A 107 -7.06 -21.94 -13.64
N THR A 108 -7.01 -21.44 -14.87
CA THR A 108 -8.20 -21.30 -15.73
C THR A 108 -7.94 -21.62 -17.19
N ASP A 109 -9.02 -21.81 -17.96
CA ASP A 109 -8.98 -22.02 -19.40
C ASP A 109 -8.89 -20.67 -20.12
N PHE A 110 -7.72 -20.37 -20.69
CA PHE A 110 -7.45 -19.08 -21.32
C PHE A 110 -8.25 -18.87 -22.61
N GLN A 111 -8.60 -19.93 -23.33
CA GLN A 111 -9.44 -19.80 -24.52
C GLN A 111 -10.84 -19.31 -24.15
N ARG A 112 -11.33 -19.66 -22.96
CA ARG A 112 -12.60 -19.13 -22.43
C ARG A 112 -12.46 -17.74 -21.83
N LEU A 113 -11.36 -17.47 -21.12
CA LEU A 113 -11.14 -16.20 -20.45
C LEU A 113 -10.82 -15.05 -21.42
N LEU A 114 -9.92 -15.30 -22.37
CA LEU A 114 -9.35 -14.29 -23.26
C LEU A 114 -9.89 -14.39 -24.70
N GLY A 115 -10.59 -15.47 -25.04
CA GLY A 115 -11.03 -15.75 -26.40
C GLY A 115 -9.88 -16.15 -27.32
N HIS A 116 -10.00 -15.84 -28.61
CA HIS A 116 -9.04 -16.26 -29.64
C HIS A 116 -7.95 -15.21 -29.93
N ILE A 117 -7.45 -14.54 -28.89
CA ILE A 117 -6.33 -13.59 -29.02
C ILE A 117 -4.99 -14.30 -28.73
N PRO A 118 -3.85 -13.78 -29.23
CA PRO A 118 -2.54 -14.41 -28.99
C PRO A 118 -2.19 -14.63 -27.52
N ALA A 119 -2.69 -13.77 -26.62
CA ALA A 119 -2.49 -13.92 -25.18
C ALA A 119 -3.11 -15.21 -24.61
N ALA A 120 -4.07 -15.85 -25.30
CA ALA A 120 -4.67 -17.10 -24.85
C ALA A 120 -3.70 -18.31 -24.91
N GLU A 121 -2.62 -18.19 -25.69
CA GLU A 121 -1.55 -19.19 -25.77
C GLU A 121 -0.45 -18.97 -24.71
N SER A 122 -0.54 -17.90 -23.92
CA SER A 122 0.44 -17.64 -22.87
C SER A 122 0.30 -18.61 -21.71
N PRO A 123 1.40 -18.95 -21.00
CA PRO A 123 1.35 -19.86 -19.87
C PRO A 123 0.75 -19.22 -18.61
N TRP A 124 0.80 -17.90 -18.51
CA TRP A 124 0.20 -17.12 -17.45
C TRP A 124 -0.25 -15.75 -17.97
N TYR A 125 -1.19 -15.14 -17.27
CA TYR A 125 -1.73 -13.83 -17.60
C TYR A 125 -1.98 -13.04 -16.32
N LEU A 126 -1.42 -11.83 -16.25
CA LEU A 126 -1.65 -10.92 -15.14
C LEU A 126 -2.87 -10.06 -15.42
N HIS A 127 -3.94 -10.29 -14.67
CA HIS A 127 -5.10 -9.40 -14.68
C HIS A 127 -4.97 -8.41 -13.54
N TRP A 128 -4.97 -7.12 -13.87
CA TRP A 128 -4.89 -6.07 -12.87
C TRP A 128 -5.54 -4.79 -13.38
N SER A 129 -5.80 -3.85 -12.49
CA SER A 129 -6.39 -2.54 -12.81
C SER A 129 -5.28 -1.48 -12.91
N PRO A 130 -4.66 -1.29 -14.09
CA PRO A 130 -3.70 -0.21 -14.26
C PRO A 130 -4.42 1.13 -14.02
N GLN A 131 -3.74 2.08 -13.37
CA GLN A 131 -4.21 3.44 -13.02
C GLN A 131 -4.98 3.61 -11.69
N ASP A 132 -5.42 2.54 -11.01
CA ASP A 132 -6.00 2.64 -9.66
C ASP A 132 -4.95 2.32 -8.59
N TRP A 133 -3.95 3.19 -8.50
CA TRP A 133 -2.77 2.98 -7.65
C TRP A 133 -3.06 3.02 -6.14
N SER A 134 -4.18 3.63 -5.73
CA SER A 134 -4.64 3.68 -4.34
C SER A 134 -5.44 2.44 -3.92
N ARG A 135 -5.68 1.50 -4.83
CA ARG A 135 -6.37 0.24 -4.52
C ARG A 135 -5.48 -0.70 -3.73
N ASP A 136 -6.09 -1.47 -2.84
CA ASP A 136 -5.45 -2.58 -2.14
C ASP A 136 -4.75 -3.53 -3.13
N PHE A 137 -3.49 -3.85 -2.87
CA PHE A 137 -2.66 -4.64 -3.78
C PHE A 137 -3.30 -5.98 -4.13
N HIS A 138 -3.75 -6.76 -3.14
CA HIS A 138 -4.33 -8.09 -3.35
C HIS A 138 -5.70 -8.03 -4.03
N GLY A 139 -6.44 -6.93 -3.84
CA GLY A 139 -7.67 -6.66 -4.57
C GLY A 139 -7.46 -6.14 -6.00
N ALA A 140 -6.29 -5.59 -6.31
CA ALA A 140 -5.99 -4.92 -7.58
C ALA A 140 -5.34 -5.85 -8.62
N ILE A 141 -4.80 -6.99 -8.19
CA ILE A 141 -4.03 -7.91 -9.01
C ILE A 141 -4.58 -9.33 -8.91
N ARG A 142 -4.44 -10.11 -9.98
CA ARG A 142 -4.68 -11.56 -10.02
C ARG A 142 -3.83 -12.19 -11.10
N LEU A 143 -3.07 -13.21 -10.74
CA LEU A 143 -2.33 -14.02 -11.71
C LEU A 143 -3.19 -15.21 -12.10
N PHE A 144 -3.42 -15.35 -13.40
CA PHE A 144 -4.02 -16.55 -13.97
C PHE A 144 -2.92 -17.44 -14.52
N LEU A 145 -3.00 -18.74 -14.24
CA LEU A 145 -2.18 -19.77 -14.87
C LEU A 145 -3.04 -20.49 -15.91
N ASN A 146 -2.48 -20.71 -17.09
CA ASN A 146 -3.20 -21.38 -18.16
C ASN A 146 -3.28 -22.88 -17.86
N ARG A 147 -4.50 -23.41 -17.76
CA ARG A 147 -4.75 -24.84 -17.51
C ARG A 147 -4.06 -25.77 -18.51
N ASN A 148 -3.83 -25.30 -19.74
CA ASN A 148 -3.17 -26.09 -20.78
C ASN A 148 -1.63 -26.14 -20.60
N SER A 149 -1.07 -25.39 -19.65
CA SER A 149 0.36 -25.36 -19.32
C SER A 149 0.67 -26.24 -18.11
N GLU A 150 0.34 -27.54 -18.18
CA GLU A 150 0.46 -28.50 -17.08
C GLU A 150 1.86 -28.53 -16.45
N GLN A 151 2.92 -28.56 -17.26
CA GLN A 151 4.31 -28.57 -16.77
C GLN A 151 4.67 -27.32 -15.94
N LEU A 152 4.11 -26.16 -16.30
CA LEU A 152 4.32 -24.94 -15.52
C LEU A 152 3.56 -24.99 -14.20
N ILE A 153 2.33 -25.49 -14.22
CA ILE A 153 1.50 -25.66 -13.01
C ILE A 153 2.21 -26.61 -12.04
N GLU A 154 2.72 -27.75 -12.52
CA GLU A 154 3.49 -28.69 -11.70
C GLU A 154 4.73 -28.05 -11.07
N ARG A 155 5.52 -27.30 -11.85
CA ARG A 155 6.69 -26.57 -11.34
C ARG A 155 6.30 -25.52 -10.31
N PHE A 156 5.20 -24.82 -10.55
CA PHE A 156 4.67 -23.82 -9.62
C PHE A 156 4.23 -24.47 -8.28
N GLU A 157 3.52 -25.59 -8.33
CA GLU A 157 3.10 -26.35 -7.14
C GLU A 157 4.29 -26.94 -6.37
N GLN A 158 5.35 -27.33 -7.08
CA GLN A 158 6.61 -27.81 -6.50
C GLN A 158 7.50 -26.68 -5.96
N GLN A 159 7.06 -25.42 -6.04
CA GLN A 159 7.84 -24.25 -5.65
C GLN A 159 9.20 -24.18 -6.35
N ASP A 160 9.25 -24.55 -7.63
CA ASP A 160 10.46 -24.46 -8.44
C ASP A 160 10.97 -23.02 -8.49
N GLY A 161 12.16 -22.79 -7.90
CA GLY A 161 12.74 -21.46 -7.72
C GLY A 161 12.80 -20.63 -9.00
N PRO A 162 13.38 -21.14 -10.11
CA PRO A 162 13.43 -20.41 -11.37
C PRO A 162 12.05 -20.06 -11.95
N THR A 163 11.06 -20.96 -11.83
CA THR A 163 9.70 -20.69 -12.30
C THR A 163 9.03 -19.59 -11.46
N LEU A 164 9.15 -19.65 -10.14
CA LEU A 164 8.63 -18.62 -9.24
C LEU A 164 9.31 -17.26 -9.46
N GLN A 165 10.64 -17.27 -9.60
CA GLN A 165 11.43 -16.08 -9.89
C GLN A 165 10.98 -15.42 -11.20
N ALA A 166 10.81 -16.20 -12.28
CA ALA A 166 10.38 -15.67 -13.57
C ALA A 166 8.97 -15.05 -13.50
N LEU A 167 8.03 -15.71 -12.80
CA LEU A 167 6.68 -15.21 -12.60
C LEU A 167 6.66 -13.90 -11.80
N LEU A 168 7.34 -13.88 -10.66
CA LEU A 168 7.40 -12.69 -9.79
C LEU A 168 8.06 -11.52 -10.51
N ALA A 169 9.15 -11.78 -11.24
CA ALA A 169 9.84 -10.76 -12.01
C ALA A 169 8.97 -10.18 -13.14
N ASP A 170 8.19 -11.01 -13.82
CA ASP A 170 7.25 -10.55 -14.85
C ASP A 170 6.15 -9.67 -14.24
N ILE A 171 5.59 -10.06 -13.09
CA ILE A 171 4.60 -9.27 -12.35
C ILE A 171 5.19 -7.90 -11.95
N MET A 172 6.36 -7.91 -11.29
CA MET A 172 7.05 -6.69 -10.87
C MET A 172 7.33 -5.78 -12.06
N SER A 173 7.81 -6.35 -13.17
CA SER A 173 8.11 -5.60 -14.39
C SER A 173 6.87 -4.93 -14.95
N GLN A 174 5.77 -5.67 -15.16
CA GLN A 174 4.53 -5.10 -15.72
C GLN A 174 3.98 -3.96 -14.86
N VAL A 175 3.97 -4.14 -13.54
CA VAL A 175 3.46 -3.14 -12.60
C VAL A 175 4.38 -1.91 -12.57
N CYS A 176 5.69 -2.10 -12.44
CA CYS A 176 6.64 -0.99 -12.34
C CYS A 176 6.79 -0.24 -13.67
N GLU A 177 6.75 -0.91 -14.82
CA GLU A 177 6.77 -0.26 -16.13
C GLU A 177 5.59 0.70 -16.28
N ARG A 178 4.40 0.24 -15.89
CA ARG A 178 3.20 1.06 -15.96
C ARG A 178 3.21 2.18 -14.92
N PHE A 179 3.70 1.93 -13.71
CA PHE A 179 3.87 2.98 -12.69
C PHE A 179 4.77 4.10 -13.18
N VAL A 180 5.91 3.75 -13.79
CA VAL A 180 6.86 4.71 -14.36
C VAL A 180 6.27 5.49 -15.53
N ALA A 181 5.39 4.86 -16.30
CA ALA A 181 4.68 5.50 -17.41
C ALA A 181 3.56 6.47 -16.95
N ASP A 182 2.91 6.19 -15.81
CA ASP A 182 1.78 6.97 -15.31
C ASP A 182 2.19 8.18 -14.46
N HIS A 183 3.38 8.16 -13.88
CA HIS A 183 3.87 9.23 -13.01
C HIS A 183 5.03 9.97 -13.65
N ASP A 184 5.07 11.29 -13.53
CA ASP A 184 6.08 12.15 -14.15
C ASP A 184 7.12 12.71 -13.17
N ASP A 185 6.90 12.58 -11.86
CA ASP A 185 7.73 13.19 -10.83
C ASP A 185 7.95 12.31 -9.58
N GLN A 186 8.93 12.71 -8.77
CA GLN A 186 9.32 12.02 -7.54
C GLN A 186 8.19 11.99 -6.50
N GLY A 187 7.24 12.95 -6.55
CA GLY A 187 6.15 13.07 -5.59
C GLY A 187 5.22 11.84 -5.57
N ALA A 188 5.19 11.07 -6.67
CA ALA A 188 4.40 9.84 -6.75
C ALA A 188 4.91 8.70 -5.85
N ILE A 189 6.20 8.69 -5.49
CA ILE A 189 6.80 7.63 -4.68
C ILE A 189 6.26 7.65 -3.24
N ASP A 190 6.11 8.84 -2.66
CA ASP A 190 5.73 8.99 -1.25
C ASP A 190 4.23 9.25 -1.05
N ALA A 191 3.44 9.26 -2.14
CA ALA A 191 2.03 9.64 -2.10
C ALA A 191 1.06 8.49 -1.75
N TYR A 192 1.53 7.24 -1.75
CA TYR A 192 0.66 6.06 -1.65
C TYR A 192 0.66 5.45 -0.25
N GLU A 193 -0.55 5.22 0.28
CA GLU A 193 -0.75 4.53 1.56
C GLU A 193 -0.17 3.11 1.52
N SER A 194 0.37 2.66 2.65
CA SER A 194 0.90 1.29 2.78
C SER A 194 -0.17 0.24 2.47
N GLY A 195 0.21 -0.82 1.75
CA GLY A 195 -0.69 -1.90 1.32
C GLY A 195 -1.43 -1.63 0.00
N THR A 196 -1.28 -0.45 -0.59
CA THR A 196 -1.80 -0.14 -1.92
C THR A 196 -0.88 -0.64 -3.03
N LEU A 197 -1.42 -0.74 -4.24
CA LEU A 197 -0.67 -1.11 -5.44
C LEU A 197 0.47 -0.11 -5.74
N GLY A 198 0.23 1.19 -5.57
CA GLY A 198 1.24 2.23 -5.74
C GLY A 198 2.37 2.11 -4.73
N ALA A 199 2.05 1.88 -3.45
CA ALA A 199 3.08 1.67 -2.41
C ALA A 199 3.93 0.43 -2.70
N GLN A 200 3.32 -0.66 -3.20
CA GLN A 200 4.05 -1.86 -3.57
C GLN A 200 4.98 -1.65 -4.78
N ALA A 201 4.51 -0.94 -5.81
CA ALA A 201 5.32 -0.57 -6.97
C ALA A 201 6.52 0.29 -6.56
N THR A 202 6.28 1.30 -5.73
CA THR A 202 7.34 2.14 -5.15
C THR A 202 8.37 1.29 -4.38
N ALA A 203 7.91 0.38 -3.52
CA ALA A 203 8.82 -0.47 -2.74
C ALA A 203 9.73 -1.31 -3.64
N TRP A 204 9.19 -1.92 -4.71
CA TRP A 204 10.00 -2.67 -5.67
C TRP A 204 11.00 -1.79 -6.42
N LEU A 205 10.59 -0.59 -6.84
CA LEU A 205 11.49 0.38 -7.48
C LEU A 205 12.66 0.79 -6.56
N GLN A 206 12.36 1.09 -5.29
CA GLN A 206 13.36 1.48 -4.30
C GLN A 206 14.31 0.33 -3.95
N GLN A 207 13.82 -0.90 -3.90
CA GLN A 207 14.64 -2.09 -3.67
C GLN A 207 15.58 -2.38 -4.86
N SER A 208 15.08 -2.24 -6.09
CA SER A 208 15.88 -2.43 -7.30
C SER A 208 16.99 -1.38 -7.46
N TRP A 209 16.72 -0.12 -7.09
CA TRP A 209 17.69 0.97 -7.22
C TRP A 209 17.73 1.89 -5.98
N PRO A 210 18.35 1.44 -4.87
CA PRO A 210 18.39 2.21 -3.64
C PRO A 210 19.03 3.60 -3.82
N GLY A 211 18.35 4.64 -3.34
CA GLY A 211 18.84 6.03 -3.38
C GLY A 211 18.91 6.64 -4.78
N ARG A 212 18.25 6.05 -5.78
CA ARG A 212 18.05 6.67 -7.09
C ARG A 212 16.72 7.42 -7.13
N ASP A 213 16.71 8.51 -7.88
CA ASP A 213 15.48 9.25 -8.14
C ASP A 213 14.65 8.57 -9.24
N PHE A 214 13.40 9.01 -9.36
CA PHE A 214 12.44 8.52 -10.32
C PHE A 214 12.86 8.85 -11.77
N GLY A 215 13.58 9.96 -11.97
CA GLY A 215 14.16 10.34 -13.25
C GLY A 215 15.17 9.30 -13.77
N PHE A 216 16.00 8.76 -12.89
CA PHE A 216 16.91 7.66 -13.20
C PHE A 216 16.14 6.42 -13.65
N THR A 217 15.14 5.99 -12.88
CA THR A 217 14.31 4.81 -13.18
C THR A 217 13.62 4.94 -14.53
N ARG A 218 13.04 6.11 -14.81
CA ARG A 218 12.42 6.43 -16.10
C ARG A 218 13.42 6.38 -17.25
N SER A 219 14.58 7.01 -17.07
CA SER A 219 15.66 6.98 -18.07
C SER A 219 16.14 5.54 -18.31
N LEU A 220 16.20 4.71 -17.27
CA LEU A 220 16.59 3.32 -17.38
C LEU A 220 15.56 2.52 -18.18
N LEU A 221 14.26 2.68 -17.90
CA LEU A 221 13.20 2.03 -18.66
C LEU A 221 13.24 2.42 -20.15
N GLN A 222 13.45 3.70 -20.45
CA GLN A 222 13.45 4.22 -21.82
C GLN A 222 14.70 3.84 -22.62
N ASN A 223 15.88 3.94 -22.01
CA ASN A 223 17.15 3.81 -22.71
C ASN A 223 17.78 2.41 -22.57
N ARG A 224 17.44 1.68 -21.50
CA ARG A 224 18.01 0.36 -21.16
C ARG A 224 16.94 -0.58 -20.58
N PRO A 225 15.86 -0.87 -21.31
CA PRO A 225 14.75 -1.70 -20.81
C PRO A 225 15.18 -3.12 -20.38
N GLY A 226 16.23 -3.67 -21.00
CA GLY A 226 16.80 -4.95 -20.57
C GLY A 226 17.41 -4.91 -19.17
N GLU A 227 18.14 -3.83 -18.83
CA GLU A 227 18.68 -3.63 -17.48
C GLU A 227 17.54 -3.44 -16.48
N PHE A 228 16.53 -2.66 -16.84
CA PHE A 228 15.33 -2.45 -16.03
C PHE A 228 14.64 -3.77 -15.65
N ARG A 229 14.34 -4.63 -16.64
CA ARG A 229 13.70 -5.93 -16.40
C ARG A 229 14.60 -6.91 -15.65
N SER A 230 15.91 -6.90 -15.94
CA SER A 230 16.87 -7.78 -15.25
C SER A 230 16.99 -7.49 -13.76
N ALA A 231 16.79 -6.24 -13.34
CA ALA A 231 16.78 -5.88 -11.93
C ALA A 231 15.63 -6.57 -11.17
N PHE A 232 14.44 -6.69 -11.77
CA PHE A 232 13.34 -7.42 -11.17
C PHE A 232 13.55 -8.93 -11.18
N LEU A 233 14.20 -9.48 -12.20
CA LEU A 233 14.63 -10.89 -12.17
C LEU A 233 15.57 -11.16 -11.00
N ALA A 234 16.54 -10.28 -10.77
CA ALA A 234 17.46 -10.39 -9.64
C ALA A 234 16.76 -10.15 -8.29
N LEU A 235 15.81 -9.22 -8.22
CA LEU A 235 15.04 -8.94 -7.00
C LEU A 235 14.08 -10.08 -6.63
N ALA A 236 13.50 -10.74 -7.63
CA ALA A 236 12.61 -11.89 -7.46
C ALA A 236 13.34 -13.17 -7.03
N GLU A 237 14.68 -13.17 -6.99
CA GLU A 237 15.46 -14.24 -6.38
C GLU A 237 15.21 -14.19 -4.86
N THR A 238 14.29 -15.04 -4.39
CA THR A 238 13.91 -15.17 -2.99
C THR A 238 15.16 -15.34 -2.13
N ARG A 239 15.60 -14.27 -1.45
CA ARG A 239 16.56 -14.42 -0.35
C ARG A 239 15.81 -15.03 0.82
N GLU A 240 15.98 -16.33 1.04
CA GLU A 240 15.78 -16.90 2.36
C GLU A 240 16.71 -16.14 3.32
N VAL A 241 16.13 -15.25 4.12
CA VAL A 241 16.80 -14.73 5.30
C VAL A 241 16.90 -15.90 6.26
N THR A 242 18.11 -16.43 6.37
CA THR A 242 18.50 -17.48 7.31
C THR A 242 18.35 -17.01 8.75
#